data_AF-A0A143Z8R6-F1
#
_entry.id   AF-A0A143Z8R6-F1
#
_cell.length_a   1.000
_cell.length_b   1.000
_cell.length_c   1.000
_cell.angle_alpha   90.00
_cell.angle_beta   90.00
_cell.angle_gamma   90.00
#
_symmetry.space_group_name_H-M   'P 1'
#
loop_
_entity.id
_entity.type
_entity.pdbx_description
1 polymer ?
#
loop_
_entity_poly.entity_id
_entity_poly.type
_entity_poly.pdbx_seq_one_letter_code
_entity_poly.pdbx_strand_id
1 'polypeptide(L)'
;MKHEFVEFIPEKISEETIYISLEYNVAKHKCPCGCGDEIVTSLAPNRWSIAYDGETVSFSPSIGNWTHKCKSHYYIRNSKVVWLGNDYSSEEIEKVIQLDNRDLKMKENSKSIIATILSRISDFFRK
;
A
#
# COMPACT_ATOMS: atom_id res chain seq x y z
N MET A 1 2.93 16.93 5.42
CA MET A 1 3.55 15.77 6.09
C MET A 1 5.01 15.67 5.64
N LYS A 2 5.90 15.20 6.49
CA LYS A 2 7.29 14.88 6.11
C LYS A 2 7.33 13.49 5.44
N HIS A 3 8.36 13.24 4.66
CA HIS A 3 8.62 11.91 4.11
C HIS A 3 10.06 11.50 4.44
N GLU A 4 10.26 10.22 4.69
CA GLU A 4 11.57 9.64 4.99
C GLU A 4 11.73 8.34 4.21
N PHE A 5 12.77 8.29 3.38
CA PHE A 5 13.19 7.04 2.75
C PHE A 5 14.03 6.25 3.75
N VAL A 6 13.63 5.00 3.99
CA VAL A 6 14.27 4.12 4.96
C VAL A 6 14.43 2.73 4.35
N GLU A 7 15.47 2.01 4.75
CA GLU A 7 15.58 0.60 4.38
C GLU A 7 14.47 -0.21 5.08
N PHE A 8 14.38 -0.09 6.41
CA PHE A 8 13.36 -0.74 7.23
C PHE A 8 12.40 0.28 7.85
N ILE A 9 11.11 0.00 7.77
CA ILE A 9 10.09 0.81 8.44
C ILE A 9 10.26 0.67 9.96
N PRO A 10 10.39 1.77 10.73
CA PRO A 10 10.57 1.68 12.17
C PRO A 10 9.32 1.10 12.85
N GLU A 11 9.52 0.41 13.97
CA GLU A 11 8.43 -0.18 14.76
C GLU A 11 7.44 0.90 15.24
N LYS A 12 7.97 2.04 15.68
CA LYS A 12 7.20 3.22 16.09
C LYS A 12 7.36 4.32 15.05
N ILE A 13 6.24 4.69 14.44
CA ILE A 13 6.18 5.74 13.42
C ILE A 13 5.61 7.05 14.01
N SER A 14 6.05 8.19 13.49
CA SER A 14 5.56 9.51 13.88
C SER A 14 4.25 9.90 13.17
N GLU A 15 3.41 10.72 13.81
CA GLU A 15 2.09 11.14 13.28
C GLU A 15 2.16 11.92 11.96
N GLU A 16 3.23 12.68 11.72
CA GLU A 16 3.33 13.58 10.56
C GLU A 16 4.34 13.12 9.49
N THR A 17 4.84 11.89 9.61
CA THR A 17 5.87 11.34 8.71
C THR A 17 5.36 10.12 7.98
N ILE A 18 5.53 10.09 6.66
CA ILE A 18 5.42 8.86 5.88
C ILE A 18 6.80 8.24 5.66
N TYR A 19 6.94 7.01 6.11
CA TYR A 19 8.15 6.20 5.92
C TYR A 19 7.99 5.39 4.65
N ILE A 20 8.99 5.39 3.77
CA ILE A 20 8.95 4.73 2.47
C ILE A 20 10.17 3.83 2.36
N SER A 21 9.93 2.53 2.21
CA SER A 21 10.96 1.56 1.83
C SER A 21 10.77 1.15 0.38
N LEU A 22 11.68 1.60 -0.47
CA LEU A 22 11.72 1.19 -1.87
C LEU A 22 12.19 -0.27 -2.00
N GLU A 23 13.12 -0.70 -1.14
CA GLU A 23 13.62 -2.07 -1.09
C GLU A 23 12.49 -3.07 -0.85
N TYR A 24 11.61 -2.78 0.11
CA TYR A 24 10.47 -3.63 0.44
C TYR A 24 9.16 -3.21 -0.21
N ASN A 25 9.20 -2.22 -1.12
CA ASN A 25 8.05 -1.71 -1.86
C ASN A 25 6.84 -1.41 -0.95
N VAL A 26 7.08 -0.68 0.15
CA VAL A 26 6.05 -0.36 1.13
C VAL A 26 6.23 1.05 1.67
N ALA A 27 5.13 1.74 1.90
CA ALA A 27 5.12 2.95 2.70
C ALA A 27 4.13 2.84 3.85
N LYS A 28 4.45 3.51 4.97
CA LYS A 28 3.68 3.45 6.21
C LYS A 28 3.62 4.82 6.88
N HIS A 29 2.43 5.20 7.34
CA HIS A 29 2.19 6.43 8.08
C HIS A 29 1.00 6.29 9.03
N LYS A 30 0.85 7.21 9.99
CA LYS A 30 -0.37 7.32 10.79
C LYS A 30 -1.49 7.97 9.98
N CYS A 31 -2.72 7.54 10.22
CA CYS A 31 -3.88 8.08 9.53
C CYS A 31 -4.01 9.59 9.83
N PRO A 32 -3.97 10.46 8.79
CA PRO A 32 -3.95 11.91 8.99
C PRO A 32 -5.25 12.48 9.55
N CYS A 33 -6.29 11.66 9.73
CA CYS A 33 -7.51 12.08 10.43
C CYS A 33 -7.34 12.09 11.96
N GLY A 34 -6.20 11.61 12.48
CA GLY A 34 -5.90 11.58 13.91
C GLY A 34 -6.48 10.39 14.67
N CYS A 35 -6.97 9.34 13.99
CA CYS A 35 -7.49 8.14 14.67
C CYS A 35 -6.40 7.22 15.23
N GLY A 36 -5.12 7.46 14.90
CA GLY A 36 -3.98 6.68 15.37
C GLY A 36 -3.71 5.36 14.61
N ASP A 37 -4.61 4.98 13.70
CA ASP A 37 -4.42 3.80 12.85
C ASP A 37 -3.18 3.94 11.95
N GLU A 38 -2.49 2.83 11.75
CA GLU A 38 -1.33 2.77 10.86
C GLU A 38 -1.78 2.33 9.48
N ILE A 39 -1.51 3.17 8.49
CA ILE A 39 -1.88 2.95 7.11
C ILE A 39 -0.66 2.39 6.38
N VAL A 40 -0.85 1.26 5.72
CA VAL A 40 0.18 0.59 4.93
C VAL A 40 -0.21 0.66 3.47
N THR A 41 0.70 1.16 2.64
CA THR A 41 0.54 1.25 1.19
C THR A 41 1.62 0.42 0.52
N SER A 42 1.23 -0.70 -0.09
CA SER A 42 2.15 -1.52 -0.89
C SER A 42 2.36 -0.88 -2.25
N LEU A 43 3.62 -0.61 -2.58
CA LEU A 43 4.02 -0.04 -3.86
C LEU A 43 4.03 -1.15 -4.92
N ALA A 44 3.15 -1.03 -5.92
CA ALA A 44 3.07 -2.00 -7.01
C ALA A 44 2.29 -1.41 -8.19
N PRO A 45 2.51 -1.91 -9.42
CA PRO A 45 1.79 -1.44 -10.61
C PRO A 45 0.27 -1.48 -10.50
N ASN A 46 -0.28 -2.43 -9.74
CA ASN A 46 -1.71 -2.61 -9.52
C ASN A 46 -2.21 -2.09 -8.15
N ARG A 47 -1.37 -1.35 -7.42
CA ARG A 47 -1.71 -0.81 -6.09
C ARG A 47 -1.36 0.67 -6.06
N TRP A 48 -0.44 1.08 -5.19
CA TRP A 48 0.03 2.45 -5.15
C TRP A 48 1.34 2.61 -5.92
N SER A 49 1.47 3.73 -6.58
CA SER A 49 2.69 4.26 -7.17
C SER A 49 3.09 5.51 -6.41
N ILE A 50 4.39 5.80 -6.41
CA ILE A 50 4.97 6.99 -5.82
C ILE A 50 5.67 7.79 -6.89
N ALA A 51 5.47 9.10 -6.88
CA ALA A 51 6.29 10.06 -7.60
C ALA A 51 7.11 10.86 -6.59
N TYR A 52 8.42 10.99 -6.85
CA TYR A 52 9.35 11.77 -6.07
C TYR A 52 10.14 12.69 -7.00
N ASP A 53 10.11 13.99 -6.74
CA ASP A 53 10.75 15.02 -7.58
C ASP A 53 12.09 15.52 -7.03
N GLY A 54 12.59 14.91 -5.95
CA GLY A 54 13.77 15.35 -5.21
C GLY A 54 13.45 16.13 -3.93
N GLU A 55 12.21 16.63 -3.78
CA GLU A 55 11.78 17.42 -2.62
C GLU A 55 10.48 16.90 -1.99
N THR A 56 9.55 16.40 -2.79
CA THR A 56 8.22 16.02 -2.36
C THR A 56 7.77 14.69 -2.92
N VAL A 57 6.86 14.03 -2.18
CA VAL A 57 6.29 12.75 -2.59
C VAL A 57 4.80 12.87 -2.89
N SER A 58 4.36 12.18 -3.94
CA SER A 58 2.96 12.03 -4.30
C SER A 58 2.60 10.58 -4.48
N PHE A 59 1.42 10.17 -3.99
CA PHE A 59 0.90 8.81 -4.10
C PHE A 59 -0.30 8.79 -5.05
N SER A 60 -0.34 7.74 -5.88
CA SER A 60 -1.47 7.46 -6.77
C SER A 60 -1.76 5.97 -6.80
N PRO A 61 -3.02 5.52 -6.70
CA PRO A 61 -4.24 6.34 -6.57
C PRO A 61 -4.38 6.93 -5.16
N SER A 62 -5.56 7.50 -4.85
CA SER A 62 -5.91 7.93 -3.50
C SER A 62 -5.86 6.77 -2.50
N ILE A 63 -5.73 7.10 -1.22
CA ILE A 63 -5.77 6.16 -0.10
C ILE A 63 -7.16 6.22 0.51
N GLY A 64 -7.93 5.13 0.39
CA GLY A 64 -9.25 4.97 0.98
C GLY A 64 -9.24 3.93 2.09
N ASN A 65 -9.52 4.35 3.32
CA ASN A 65 -9.46 3.49 4.51
C ASN A 65 -10.84 2.92 4.85
N TRP A 66 -11.52 2.32 3.87
CA TRP A 66 -12.93 1.94 3.97
C TRP A 66 -13.23 0.82 4.98
N THR A 67 -12.23 0.00 5.28
CA THR A 67 -12.29 -1.04 6.32
C THR A 67 -12.01 -0.51 7.72
N HIS A 68 -11.47 0.70 7.84
CA HIS A 68 -11.22 1.36 9.12
C HIS A 68 -12.46 2.09 9.61
N LYS A 69 -12.57 2.29 10.93
CA LYS A 69 -13.69 3.03 11.54
C LYS A 69 -13.78 4.47 11.04
N CYS A 70 -12.64 5.10 10.75
CA CYS A 70 -12.59 6.49 10.30
C CYS A 70 -13.04 6.70 8.85
N LYS A 71 -13.01 5.64 8.01
CA LYS A 71 -13.36 5.69 6.58
C LYS A 71 -12.74 6.89 5.84
N SER A 72 -11.53 7.28 6.22
CA SER A 72 -10.86 8.45 5.67
C SER A 72 -10.47 8.21 4.21
N HIS A 73 -10.57 9.26 3.38
CA HIS A 73 -10.22 9.22 1.97
C HIS A 73 -9.44 10.47 1.58
N TYR A 74 -8.23 10.28 1.02
CA TYR A 74 -7.34 11.38 0.70
C TYR A 74 -6.30 10.99 -0.35
N TYR A 75 -5.69 11.98 -0.98
CA TYR A 75 -4.39 11.85 -1.63
C TYR A 75 -3.27 12.31 -0.71
N ILE A 76 -2.07 11.80 -0.96
CA ILE A 76 -0.82 12.48 -0.62
C ILE A 76 -0.30 13.09 -1.92
N ARG A 77 -0.25 14.42 -2.02
CA ARG A 77 0.27 15.17 -3.19
C ARG A 77 1.25 16.22 -2.74
N ASN A 78 2.44 16.22 -3.32
CA ASN A 78 3.54 17.13 -2.98
C ASN A 78 3.75 17.19 -1.46
N SER A 79 3.81 16.01 -0.82
CA SER A 79 3.94 15.82 0.62
C SER A 79 2.80 16.46 1.45
N LYS A 80 1.62 16.69 0.87
CA LYS A 80 0.44 17.23 1.56
C LYS A 80 -0.74 16.26 1.48
N VAL A 81 -1.51 16.21 2.56
CA VAL A 81 -2.78 15.48 2.59
C VAL A 81 -3.83 16.33 1.89
N VAL A 82 -4.42 15.80 0.82
CA VAL A 82 -5.53 16.41 0.09
C VAL A 82 -6.75 15.54 0.30
N TRP A 83 -7.65 15.99 1.16
CA TRP A 83 -8.87 15.27 1.50
C TRP A 83 -9.79 15.14 0.30
N LEU A 84 -10.39 13.96 0.16
CA LEU A 84 -11.45 13.69 -0.78
C LEU A 84 -12.76 13.54 0.00
N GLY A 85 -13.86 13.99 -0.60
CA GLY A 85 -15.18 13.79 -0.03
C GLY A 85 -15.51 12.29 0.07
N ASN A 86 -16.44 11.96 0.97
CA ASN A 86 -16.93 10.59 1.14
C ASN A 86 -18.09 10.28 0.17
N ASP A 87 -17.92 10.59 -1.11
CA ASP A 87 -18.98 10.46 -2.11
C ASP A 87 -19.11 9.04 -2.67
N TYR A 88 -18.37 8.07 -2.12
CA TYR A 88 -18.44 6.68 -2.54
C TYR A 88 -19.69 6.00 -1.96
N SER A 89 -20.48 5.38 -2.83
CA SER A 89 -21.56 4.50 -2.39
C SER A 89 -21.01 3.23 -1.75
N SER A 90 -21.80 2.59 -0.89
CA SER A 90 -21.43 1.29 -0.30
C SER A 90 -21.10 0.23 -1.36
N GLU A 91 -21.76 0.29 -2.52
CA GLU A 91 -21.52 -0.63 -3.63
C GLU A 91 -20.19 -0.35 -4.34
N GLU A 92 -19.80 0.93 -4.46
CA GLU A 92 -18.49 1.31 -5.01
C GLU A 92 -17.36 0.91 -4.07
N ILE A 93 -17.54 1.12 -2.77
CA ILE A 93 -16.59 0.68 -1.74
C ILE A 93 -16.41 -0.85 -1.81
N GLU A 94 -17.51 -1.60 -1.84
CA GLU A 94 -17.48 -3.06 -1.91
C GLU A 94 -16.76 -3.56 -3.17
N LYS A 95 -17.00 -2.93 -4.33
CA LYS A 95 -16.29 -3.27 -5.57
C LYS A 95 -14.78 -3.07 -5.44
N VAL A 96 -14.33 -1.96 -4.87
CA VAL A 96 -12.90 -1.69 -4.66
C VAL A 96 -12.27 -2.75 -3.75
N ILE A 97 -12.94 -3.08 -2.63
CA ILE A 97 -12.48 -4.11 -1.69
C ILE A 97 -12.39 -5.48 -2.37
N GLN A 98 -13.38 -5.84 -3.20
CA GLN A 98 -13.37 -7.11 -3.92
C GLN A 98 -12.24 -7.20 -4.94
N LEU A 99 -11.96 -6.10 -5.67
CA LEU A 99 -10.83 -6.04 -6.60
C LEU A 99 -9.50 -6.20 -5.86
N ASP A 100 -9.33 -5.49 -4.74
CA ASP A 100 -8.13 -5.61 -3.91
C ASP A 100 -7.89 -7.04 -3.41
N ASN A 101 -8.95 -7.71 -2.94
CA ASN A 101 -8.87 -9.09 -2.48
C ASN A 101 -8.58 -10.09 -3.61
N ARG A 102 -9.10 -9.83 -4.81
CA ARG A 102 -8.81 -10.66 -5.99
C ARG A 102 -7.32 -10.56 -6.36
N ASP A 103 -6.78 -9.36 -6.37
CA ASP A 103 -5.38 -9.11 -6.72
C ASP A 103 -4.41 -9.77 -5.73
N LEU A 104 -4.75 -9.75 -4.43
CA LEU A 104 -3.99 -10.46 -3.40
C LEU A 104 -3.99 -11.98 -3.65
N LYS A 105 -5.16 -12.57 -3.90
CA LYS A 105 -5.28 -14.01 -4.21
C LYS A 105 -4.51 -14.40 -5.48
N MET A 106 -4.54 -13.57 -6.51
CA MET A 106 -3.79 -13.83 -7.75
C MET A 106 -2.28 -13.83 -7.51
N LYS A 107 -1.76 -12.92 -6.68
CA LYS A 107 -0.33 -12.89 -6.30
C LYS A 107 0.06 -14.13 -5.48
N GLU A 108 -0.76 -14.54 -4.51
CA GLU A 108 -0.52 -15.76 -3.72
C GLU A 108 -0.51 -17.02 -4.58
N ASN A 109 -1.51 -17.17 -5.45
CA ASN A 109 -1.58 -18.29 -6.39
C ASN A 109 -0.36 -18.35 -7.32
N SER A 110 0.06 -17.20 -7.86
CA SER A 110 1.24 -17.11 -8.74
C SER A 110 2.52 -17.54 -8.02
N LYS A 111 2.73 -17.08 -6.77
CA LYS A 111 3.87 -17.51 -5.94
C LYS A 111 3.85 -19.01 -5.67
N SER A 112 2.69 -19.56 -5.33
CA SER A 112 2.51 -21.00 -5.07
C SER A 112 2.83 -21.86 -6.30
N ILE A 113 2.35 -21.46 -7.48
CA ILE A 113 2.64 -22.13 -8.75
C ILE A 113 4.15 -22.13 -9.05
N ILE A 114 4.81 -20.97 -8.92
CA ILE A 114 6.25 -20.85 -9.15
C ILE A 114 7.03 -21.76 -8.18
N ALA A 115 6.68 -21.75 -6.89
CA ALA A 115 7.31 -22.64 -5.90
C ALA A 115 7.15 -24.13 -6.27
N THR A 116 5.96 -24.53 -6.73
CA THR A 116 5.69 -25.91 -7.15
C THR A 116 6.47 -26.31 -8.41
N ILE A 117 6.66 -25.40 -9.35
CA ILE A 117 7.48 -25.65 -10.55
C ILE A 117 8.96 -25.79 -10.15
N LEU A 118 9.47 -24.90 -9.30
CA LEU A 118 10.85 -24.93 -8.83
C LEU A 118 11.17 -26.22 -8.05
N SER A 119 10.25 -26.69 -7.20
CA SER A 119 10.46 -27.95 -6.47
C SER A 119 10.56 -29.14 -7.42
N ARG A 120 9.67 -29.23 -8.42
CA ARG A 120 9.70 -30.29 -9.45
C ARG A 120 10.98 -30.28 -10.27
N ILE A 121 11.48 -29.10 -10.64
CA ILE A 121 12.76 -28.97 -11.35
C ILE A 121 13.91 -29.44 -10.44
N SER A 122 13.91 -29.04 -9.17
CA SER A 122 14.96 -29.46 -8.23
C SER A 122 14.97 -30.97 -8.01
N ASP A 123 13.80 -31.62 -7.97
CA ASP A 123 13.67 -33.07 -7.85
C ASP A 123 14.13 -33.80 -9.12
N PHE A 124 13.97 -33.19 -10.30
CA PHE A 124 14.46 -33.74 -11.57
C PHE A 124 15.99 -33.74 -11.66
N PHE A 125 16.66 -32.71 -11.17
CA PHE A 125 18.13 -32.61 -11.15
C PHE A 125 18.79 -33.34 -9.97
N ARG A 126 18.01 -33.85 -9.00
CA ARG A 126 18.49 -34.66 -7.88
C ARG A 126 18.54 -36.17 -8.18
N LYS A 127 18.05 -36.58 -9.35
CA LYS A 127 18.19 -37.93 -9.92
C LYS A 127 19.31 -37.98 -10.95
#